data_AF-A0A142JJQ7-F1
#
_entry.id   AF-A0A142JJQ7-F1
#
_cell.length_a   1.000
_cell.length_b   1.000
_cell.length_c   1.000
_cell.angle_alpha   90.00
_cell.angle_beta   90.00
_cell.angle_gamma   90.00
#
_symmetry.space_group_name_H-M   'P 1'
#
loop_
_entity.id
_entity.type
_entity.pdbx_description
1 polymer ?
#
loop_
_entity_poly.entity_id
_entity_poly.type
_entity_poly.pdbx_seq_one_letter_code
_entity_poly.pdbx_strand_id
1 'polypeptide(L)'
;MTQSYVYWISTALLSLLYLASATMYLAKRAWVVQALTDLGYPGYLVPFLTAVKLLGVAAILARVSAPLSDLAYAGMFYHLLLSGLAHLGVRELRGALPAVVGVVLLVSSFATQNIARETPSPYAPFAERQTSLN
;
A
#
# COMPACT_ATOMS: atom_id res chain seq x y z
N MET A 1 -22.86 -3.80 3.23
CA MET A 1 -23.04 -2.82 2.13
C MET A 1 -21.99 -1.70 2.22
N THR A 2 -22.01 -0.85 3.24
CA THR A 2 -21.05 0.27 3.41
C THR A 2 -19.59 -0.18 3.47
N GLN A 3 -19.28 -1.21 4.25
CA GLN A 3 -17.90 -1.68 4.42
C GLN A 3 -17.29 -2.28 3.13
N SER A 4 -18.12 -2.85 2.23
CA SER A 4 -17.67 -3.31 0.91
C SER A 4 -17.22 -2.14 0.05
N TYR A 5 -17.91 -1.00 0.10
CA TYR A 5 -17.48 0.22 -0.58
C TYR A 5 -16.19 0.78 0.04
N VAL A 6 -16.09 0.80 1.38
CA VAL A 6 -14.86 1.22 2.07
C VAL A 6 -13.67 0.39 1.60
N TYR A 7 -13.82 -0.94 1.55
CA TYR A 7 -12.79 -1.84 1.04
C TYR A 7 -12.38 -1.50 -0.39
N TRP A 8 -13.33 -1.44 -1.32
CA TRP A 8 -13.01 -1.24 -2.73
C TRP A 8 -12.47 0.15 -3.03
N ILE A 9 -13.02 1.19 -2.40
CA ILE A 9 -12.54 2.58 -2.55
C ILE A 9 -11.12 2.71 -1.99
N SER A 10 -10.89 2.23 -0.76
CA SER A 10 -9.55 2.30 -0.15
C SER A 10 -8.51 1.49 -0.93
N THR A 11 -8.86 0.29 -1.38
CA THR A 11 -7.99 -0.57 -2.20
C THR A 11 -7.68 0.06 -3.56
N ALA A 12 -8.68 0.65 -4.23
CA ALA A 12 -8.50 1.32 -5.52
C ALA A 12 -7.61 2.56 -5.38
N LEU A 13 -7.85 3.39 -4.35
CA LEU A 13 -7.03 4.58 -4.08
C LEU A 13 -5.60 4.21 -3.67
N LEU A 14 -5.41 3.19 -2.85
CA LEU A 14 -4.08 2.67 -2.48
C LEU A 14 -3.34 2.15 -3.72
N SER A 15 -4.04 1.39 -4.58
CA SER A 15 -3.49 0.87 -5.82
C SER A 15 -3.10 2.02 -6.76
N LEU A 16 -3.95 3.03 -6.89
CA LEU A 16 -3.68 4.21 -7.71
C LEU A 16 -2.46 4.98 -7.18
N LEU A 17 -2.32 5.15 -5.87
CA LEU A 17 -1.16 5.77 -5.25
C LEU A 17 0.14 5.04 -5.62
N TYR A 18 0.14 3.71 -5.51
CA TYR A 18 1.31 2.88 -5.85
C TYR A 18 1.60 2.88 -7.36
N LEU A 19 0.58 2.82 -8.21
CA LEU A 19 0.73 2.86 -9.67
C LEU A 19 1.20 4.23 -10.17
N ALA A 20 0.70 5.32 -9.59
CA ALA A 20 1.18 6.67 -9.88
C ALA A 20 2.67 6.81 -9.49
N SER A 21 3.03 6.29 -8.31
CA SER A 21 4.43 6.23 -7.87
C SER A 21 5.31 5.40 -8.81
N ALA A 22 4.90 4.19 -9.18
CA ALA A 22 5.65 3.32 -10.08
C ALA A 22 5.78 3.92 -11.49
N THR A 23 4.70 4.52 -12.01
CA THR A 23 4.72 5.24 -13.29
C THR A 23 5.71 6.40 -13.26
N MET A 24 5.75 7.15 -12.17
CA MET A 24 6.73 8.23 -11.99
C MET A 24 8.17 7.70 -11.95
N TYR A 25 8.42 6.56 -11.31
CA TYR A 25 9.74 5.92 -11.27
C TYR A 25 10.22 5.50 -12.67
N LEU A 26 9.30 5.09 -13.54
CA LEU A 26 9.60 4.72 -14.93
C LEU A 26 9.74 5.95 -15.83
N ALA A 27 8.80 6.87 -15.79
CA ALA A 27 8.73 8.03 -16.69
C ALA A 27 9.74 9.13 -16.33
N LYS A 28 10.06 9.30 -15.05
CA LYS A 28 10.94 10.36 -14.53
C LYS A 28 12.10 9.80 -13.71
N ARG A 29 12.75 8.76 -14.23
CA ARG A 29 13.81 8.01 -13.52
C ARG A 29 14.91 8.89 -12.93
N ALA A 30 15.47 9.82 -13.69
CA ALA A 30 16.53 10.71 -13.20
C ALA A 30 16.08 11.58 -12.02
N TRP A 31 14.87 12.13 -12.10
CA TRP A 31 14.28 12.92 -11.02
C TRP A 31 14.05 12.09 -9.76
N VAL A 32 13.57 10.85 -9.90
CA VAL A 32 13.36 9.94 -8.75
C VAL A 32 14.69 9.50 -8.14
N VAL A 33 15.72 9.24 -8.94
CA VAL A 33 17.07 8.93 -8.42
C VAL A 33 17.59 10.10 -7.60
N GLN A 34 17.43 11.34 -8.08
CA GLN A 34 17.81 12.52 -7.32
C GLN A 34 17.03 12.62 -6.01
N ALA A 35 15.70 12.49 -6.07
CA ALA A 35 14.85 12.55 -4.87
C ALA A 35 15.22 11.49 -3.82
N LEU A 36 15.55 10.26 -4.24
CA LEU A 36 16.06 9.23 -3.32
C LEU A 36 17.44 9.57 -2.78
N THR A 37 18.32 10.16 -3.59
CA THR A 37 19.66 10.59 -3.17
C THR A 37 19.58 11.71 -2.13
N ASP A 38 18.65 12.65 -2.29
CA ASP A 38 18.38 13.72 -1.32
C ASP A 38 17.89 13.15 0.03
N LEU A 39 17.25 11.98 0.01
CA LEU A 39 16.86 11.20 1.20
C LEU A 39 17.99 10.28 1.73
N GLY A 40 19.16 10.26 1.09
CA GLY A 40 20.30 9.43 1.47
C GLY A 40 20.26 7.99 0.93
N TYR A 41 19.37 7.68 -0.01
CA TYR A 41 19.23 6.35 -0.61
C TYR A 41 19.93 6.21 -1.95
N PRO A 42 20.53 5.04 -2.25
CA PRO A 42 21.22 4.82 -3.51
C PRO A 42 20.25 4.61 -4.69
N GLY A 43 20.63 5.13 -5.87
CA GLY A 43 19.79 5.09 -7.08
C GLY A 43 19.46 3.69 -7.63
N TYR A 44 20.23 2.65 -7.28
CA TYR A 44 19.92 1.27 -7.70
C TYR A 44 18.62 0.74 -7.09
N LEU A 45 18.09 1.38 -6.02
CA LEU A 45 16.82 1.01 -5.41
C LEU A 45 15.63 1.31 -6.30
N VAL A 46 15.72 2.28 -7.23
CA VAL A 46 14.60 2.67 -8.11
C VAL A 46 13.99 1.49 -8.84
N PRO A 47 14.72 0.69 -9.65
CA PRO A 47 14.13 -0.45 -10.37
C PRO A 47 13.53 -1.50 -9.41
N PHE A 48 14.18 -1.77 -8.27
CA PHE A 48 13.69 -2.72 -7.28
C PHE A 48 12.36 -2.25 -6.67
N LEU A 49 12.31 -0.98 -6.23
CA LEU A 49 11.12 -0.35 -5.66
C LEU A 49 9.98 -0.31 -6.68
N THR A 50 10.24 -0.02 -7.95
CA THR A 50 9.23 -0.09 -9.01
C THR A 50 8.63 -1.49 -9.12
N ALA A 51 9.48 -2.53 -9.18
CA ALA A 51 9.02 -3.91 -9.32
C ALA A 51 8.15 -4.34 -8.13
N VAL A 52 8.60 -4.10 -6.89
CA VAL A 52 7.83 -4.49 -5.70
C VAL A 52 6.54 -3.70 -5.56
N LYS A 53 6.49 -2.43 -6.00
CA LYS A 53 5.24 -1.64 -6.03
C LYS A 53 4.21 -2.27 -6.95
N LEU A 54 4.61 -2.66 -8.16
CA LEU A 54 3.72 -3.30 -9.13
C LEU A 54 3.26 -4.68 -8.64
N LEU A 55 4.18 -5.48 -8.10
CA LEU A 55 3.86 -6.80 -7.54
C LEU A 55 2.92 -6.68 -6.33
N GLY A 56 3.12 -5.70 -5.47
CA GLY A 56 2.24 -5.42 -4.35
C GLY A 56 0.81 -5.09 -4.81
N VAL A 57 0.66 -4.19 -5.79
CA VAL A 57 -0.64 -3.85 -6.38
C VAL A 57 -1.31 -5.09 -6.98
N ALA A 58 -0.56 -5.88 -7.75
CA ALA A 58 -1.08 -7.12 -8.33
C ALA A 58 -1.55 -8.10 -7.25
N ALA A 59 -0.78 -8.28 -6.17
CA ALA A 59 -1.11 -9.20 -5.08
C ALA A 59 -2.38 -8.81 -4.31
N ILE A 60 -2.62 -7.52 -4.07
CA ILE A 60 -3.84 -7.05 -3.36
C ILE A 60 -5.08 -7.04 -4.27
N LEU A 61 -4.91 -6.81 -5.58
CA LEU A 61 -6.03 -6.79 -6.53
C LEU A 61 -6.44 -8.20 -6.97
N ALA A 62 -5.48 -9.07 -7.27
CA ALA A 62 -5.74 -10.43 -7.75
C ALA A 62 -6.29 -11.34 -6.65
N ARG A 63 -5.91 -11.11 -5.38
CA ARG A 63 -6.38 -11.85 -4.20
C ARG A 63 -6.31 -13.38 -4.32
N VAL A 64 -5.33 -13.90 -5.08
CA VAL A 64 -5.18 -15.34 -5.36
C VAL A 64 -5.09 -16.18 -4.07
N SER A 65 -4.44 -15.66 -3.03
CA SER A 65 -4.41 -16.30 -1.71
C SER A 65 -4.36 -15.27 -0.58
N ALA A 66 -4.98 -15.58 0.55
CA ALA A 66 -4.93 -14.72 1.74
C ALA A 66 -3.49 -14.47 2.24
N PRO A 67 -2.60 -15.50 2.36
CA PRO A 67 -1.23 -15.27 2.80
C PRO A 67 -0.42 -14.34 1.89
N LEU A 68 -0.61 -14.43 0.57
CA LEU A 68 0.10 -13.58 -0.38
C LEU A 68 -0.34 -12.12 -0.29
N SER A 69 -1.65 -11.88 -0.13
CA SER A 69 -2.15 -10.54 0.07
C SER A 69 -1.72 -9.96 1.42
N ASP A 70 -1.72 -10.75 2.49
CA ASP A 70 -1.27 -10.30 3.81
C ASP A 70 0.23 -9.95 3.79
N LEU A 71 1.04 -10.74 3.08
CA LEU A 71 2.44 -10.41 2.82
C LEU A 71 2.56 -9.08 2.05
N ALA A 72 1.72 -8.85 1.05
CA ALA A 72 1.71 -7.59 0.30
C ALA A 72 1.31 -6.40 1.19
N TYR A 73 0.27 -6.53 2.01
CA TYR A 73 -0.13 -5.50 2.96
C TYR A 73 0.97 -5.20 3.98
N ALA A 74 1.63 -6.21 4.53
CA ALA A 74 2.75 -6.03 5.45
C ALA A 74 3.91 -5.29 4.77
N GLY A 75 4.31 -5.71 3.57
CA GLY A 75 5.36 -5.04 2.79
C GLY A 75 5.02 -3.58 2.47
N MET A 76 3.78 -3.30 2.05
CA MET A 76 3.31 -1.95 1.78
C MET A 76 3.28 -1.08 3.05
N PHE A 77 2.88 -1.65 4.19
CA PHE A 77 2.86 -0.96 5.46
C PHE A 77 4.27 -0.51 5.87
N TYR A 78 5.24 -1.42 5.88
CA TYR A 78 6.62 -1.08 6.21
C TYR A 78 7.22 -0.09 5.21
N HIS A 79 6.93 -0.23 3.91
CA HIS A 79 7.37 0.72 2.89
C HIS A 79 6.85 2.14 3.18
N LEU A 80 5.55 2.29 3.45
CA LEU A 80 4.95 3.61 3.73
C LEU A 80 5.47 4.19 5.06
N LEU A 81 5.61 3.36 6.09
CA LEU A 81 6.16 3.79 7.37
C LEU A 81 7.60 4.31 7.22
N LEU A 82 8.47 3.53 6.58
CA LEU A 82 9.87 3.90 6.33
C LEU A 82 9.96 5.13 5.42
N SER A 83 9.10 5.24 4.40
CA SER A 83 9.03 6.41 3.53
C SER A 83 8.64 7.68 4.30
N GLY A 84 7.64 7.60 5.17
CA GLY A 84 7.26 8.71 6.03
C GLY A 84 8.41 9.13 6.96
N LEU A 85 9.05 8.17 7.62
CA LEU A 85 10.20 8.44 8.50
C LEU A 85 11.39 9.06 7.75
N ALA A 86 11.66 8.65 6.51
CA ALA A 86 12.73 9.22 5.70
C ALA A 86 12.51 10.73 5.44
N HIS A 87 11.30 11.12 5.03
CA HIS A 87 10.94 12.52 4.82
C HIS A 87 10.95 13.34 6.13
N LEU A 88 10.52 12.75 7.25
CA LEU A 88 10.64 13.38 8.57
C LEU A 88 12.11 13.59 8.98
N GLY A 89 12.99 12.64 8.66
CA GLY A 89 14.42 12.70 8.94
C GLY A 89 15.13 13.87 8.25
N VAL A 90 14.71 14.23 7.04
CA VAL A 90 15.20 15.41 6.30
C VAL A 90 14.36 16.67 6.52
N ARG A 91 13.43 16.66 7.49
CA ARG A 91 12.53 17.77 7.85
C ARG A 91 11.60 18.23 6.72
N GLU A 92 11.24 17.33 5.81
CA GLU A 92 10.38 17.60 4.67
C GLU A 92 8.95 17.05 4.87
N LEU A 93 8.11 17.79 5.62
CA LEU A 93 6.76 17.32 5.96
C LEU A 93 5.86 17.07 4.74
N ARG A 94 6.04 17.84 3.66
CA ARG A 94 5.23 17.70 2.44
C ARG A 94 5.47 16.36 1.73
N GLY A 95 6.72 15.90 1.72
CA GLY A 95 7.08 14.60 1.15
C GLY A 95 6.51 13.42 1.94
N ALA A 96 6.23 13.59 3.24
CA ALA A 96 5.60 12.55 4.06
C ALA A 96 4.08 12.39 3.84
N LEU A 97 3.40 13.37 3.22
CA LEU A 97 1.94 13.34 3.05
C LEU A 97 1.43 12.11 2.28
N PRO A 98 2.01 11.72 1.12
CA PRO A 98 1.58 10.52 0.42
C PRO A 98 1.75 9.25 1.25
N ALA A 99 2.78 9.18 2.10
CA ALA A 99 2.99 8.05 2.99
C ALA A 99 1.89 7.94 4.05
N VAL A 100 1.54 9.05 4.70
CA VAL A 100 0.45 9.11 5.70
C VAL A 100 -0.89 8.73 5.08
N VAL A 101 -1.24 9.32 3.93
CA VAL A 101 -2.47 8.97 3.20
C VAL A 101 -2.46 7.49 2.81
N GLY A 102 -1.34 6.98 2.32
CA GLY A 102 -1.17 5.57 2.00
C GLY A 102 -1.40 4.65 3.20
N VAL A 103 -0.91 4.99 4.40
CA VAL A 103 -1.14 4.20 5.61
C VAL A 103 -2.63 4.16 5.97
N VAL A 104 -3.33 5.30 5.92
CA VAL A 104 -4.77 5.35 6.21
C VAL A 104 -5.56 4.49 5.22
N LEU A 105 -5.26 4.59 3.92
CA LEU A 105 -5.88 3.77 2.89
C LEU A 105 -5.58 2.28 3.09
N LEU A 106 -4.33 1.94 3.42
CA LEU A 106 -3.88 0.58 3.68
C LEU A 106 -4.59 -0.03 4.88
N VAL A 107 -4.65 0.68 6.01
CA VAL A 107 -5.33 0.19 7.22
C VAL A 107 -6.82 0.01 6.94
N SER A 108 -7.46 0.95 6.25
CA SER A 108 -8.88 0.85 5.89
C SER A 108 -9.16 -0.36 4.98
N SER A 109 -8.29 -0.57 3.99
CA SER A 109 -8.37 -1.68 3.04
C SER A 109 -8.13 -3.02 3.74
N PHE A 110 -7.08 -3.14 4.54
CA PHE A 110 -6.76 -4.36 5.30
C PHE A 110 -7.83 -4.69 6.34
N ALA A 111 -8.33 -3.71 7.09
CA ALA A 111 -9.36 -3.95 8.11
C ALA A 111 -10.69 -4.44 7.51
N THR A 112 -10.96 -4.14 6.25
CA THR A 112 -12.20 -4.52 5.56
C THR A 112 -12.01 -5.64 4.54
N GLN A 113 -10.80 -6.18 4.38
CA GLN A 113 -10.48 -7.12 3.29
C GLN A 113 -11.29 -8.43 3.35
N ASN A 114 -11.60 -8.93 4.55
CA ASN A 114 -12.32 -10.20 4.74
C ASN A 114 -13.77 -10.12 4.27
N ILE A 115 -14.31 -8.93 4.05
CA ILE A 115 -15.67 -8.71 3.55
C ILE A 115 -15.77 -9.04 2.05
N ALA A 116 -14.64 -8.96 1.33
CA ALA A 116 -14.56 -9.21 -0.10
C ALA A 116 -13.91 -10.56 -0.46
N ARG A 117 -13.65 -11.43 0.52
CA ARG A 117 -12.99 -12.73 0.33
C ARG A 117 -13.94 -13.90 0.59
N GLU A 118 -13.80 -14.94 -0.22
CA GLU A 118 -14.42 -16.24 0.05
C GLU A 118 -13.71 -16.99 1.19
N THR A 119 -12.36 -16.91 1.22
CA THR A 119 -11.51 -17.46 2.28
C THR A 119 -10.93 -16.31 3.13
N PRO A 120 -11.37 -16.16 4.39
CA PRO A 120 -10.90 -15.08 5.26
C PRO A 120 -9.41 -15.20 5.58
N SER A 121 -8.71 -14.07 5.66
CA SER A 121 -7.40 -13.99 6.31
C SER A 121 -7.56 -14.16 7.83
N PRO A 122 -6.73 -14.99 8.49
CA PRO A 122 -6.70 -15.09 9.95
C PRO A 122 -6.19 -13.81 10.65
N TYR A 123 -5.53 -12.91 9.92
CA TYR A 123 -4.83 -11.75 10.48
C TYR A 123 -5.62 -10.46 10.35
N ALA A 124 -6.52 -10.36 9.37
CA ALA A 124 -7.44 -9.23 9.31
C ALA A 124 -8.49 -9.35 10.42
N PRO A 125 -8.87 -8.22 11.07
CA PRO A 125 -9.93 -8.23 12.06
C PRO A 125 -11.17 -8.94 11.52
N PHE A 126 -11.76 -9.82 12.33
CA PHE A 126 -13.08 -10.37 12.00
C PHE A 126 -14.07 -9.21 12.06
N ALA A 127 -14.55 -8.77 10.90
CA ALA A 127 -15.83 -8.08 10.86
C ALA A 127 -16.83 -9.11 11.41
N GLU A 128 -17.37 -8.86 12.62
CA GLU A 128 -18.33 -9.74 13.27
C GLU A 128 -19.35 -10.22 12.25
N ARG A 129 -19.58 -11.53 12.24
CA ARG A 129 -20.48 -12.23 11.32
C ARG A 129 -21.91 -11.81 11.63
N GLN A 130 -22.32 -10.60 11.28
CA GLN A 130 -23.57 -9.98 11.73
C GLN A 130 -24.82 -10.49 10.99
N THR A 131 -24.77 -11.66 10.35
CA THR A 131 -25.88 -12.17 9.51
C THR A 131 -26.10 -13.68 9.58
N SER A 132 -25.79 -14.36 10.70
CA SER A 132 -26.21 -15.76 10.87
C SER A 132 -26.99 -16.06 12.15
N LEU A 133 -27.64 -15.06 12.76
CA LEU A 133 -28.52 -15.25 13.91
C LEU A 133 -29.88 -14.52 13.82
N ASN A 134 -30.30 -14.10 12.63
CA ASN A 134 -31.67 -13.63 12.37
C ASN A 134 -32.32 -14.47 11.28
#